data_AF-A0A821K0Y0-F1
#
_entry.id   AF-A0A821K0Y0-F1
#
_cell.length_a   1.000
_cell.length_b   1.000
_cell.length_c   1.000
_cell.angle_alpha   90.00
_cell.angle_beta   90.00
_cell.angle_gamma   90.00
#
_symmetry.space_group_name_H-M   'P 1'
#
loop_
_entity.id
_entity.type
_entity.pdbx_description
1 polymer ?
#
loop_
_entity_poly.entity_id
_entity_poly.type
_entity_poly.pdbx_seq_one_letter_code
_entity_poly.pdbx_strand_id
1 'polypeptide(L)' 'VTKGPPAFHPIVSQILGPTRWQYSLAYLDDVIIYSTTFDQHLYHLDDILNR' A
#
# COMPACT_ATOMS: atom_id res chain seq x y z
N VAL A 1 5.72 -10.82 -22.02
CA VAL A 1 5.53 -9.50 -21.38
C VAL A 1 5.91 -9.66 -19.91
N THR A 2 7.13 -9.26 -19.54
CA THR A 2 7.60 -9.33 -18.15
C THR A 2 6.91 -8.23 -17.36
N LYS A 3 5.94 -8.62 -16.52
CA LYS A 3 5.24 -7.72 -15.60
C LYS A 3 6.24 -7.23 -14.55
N GLY A 4 6.70 -5.99 -14.69
CA GLY A 4 7.52 -5.27 -13.71
C GLY A 4 8.88 -5.87 -13.36
N PRO A 5 9.77 -5.10 -12.70
CA PRO A 5 10.97 -5.67 -12.11
C PRO A 5 10.57 -6.58 -10.93
N PRO A 6 11.19 -7.76 -10.75
CA PRO A 6 10.94 -8.64 -9.60
C PRO A 6 11.19 -7.97 -8.23
N ALA A 7 11.86 -6.82 -8.22
CA ALA A 7 12.16 -6.03 -7.04
C ALA A 7 10.99 -5.15 -6.56
N PHE A 8 9.93 -4.97 -7.35
CA PHE A 8 8.81 -4.10 -6.95
C PHE A 8 8.07 -4.64 -5.71
N HIS A 9 7.76 -5.95 -5.69
CA HIS A 9 7.06 -6.57 -4.55
C HIS A 9 7.81 -6.45 -3.23
N PRO A 10 9.10 -6.80 -3.12
CA PRO A 10 9.84 -6.64 -1.86
C PRO A 10 9.94 -5.18 -1.39
N ILE A 11 10.12 -4.23 -2.32
CA ILE A 11 10.27 -2.81 -1.98
C ILE A 11 8.95 -2.24 -1.44
N VAL A 12 7.83 -2.44 -2.16
CA VAL A 12 6.51 -1.99 -1.72
C VAL A 12 6.11 -2.69 -0.41
N SER A 13 6.46 -3.97 -0.27
CA SER A 13 6.26 -4.72 0.97
C SER A 13 7.01 -4.12 2.17
N GLN A 14 8.22 -3.59 1.96
CA GLN A 14 9.02 -2.95 3.01
C GLN A 14 8.48 -1.55 3.35
N ILE A 15 8.10 -0.74 2.36
CA ILE A 15 7.54 0.62 2.55
C ILE A 15 6.22 0.56 3.33
N LEU A 16 5.34 -0.38 3.00
CA LEU A 16 4.08 -0.57 3.72
C LEU A 16 4.30 -1.11 5.14
N GLY A 17 5.40 -1.82 5.41
CA GLY A 17 5.82 -2.21 6.75
C GLY A 17 4.67 -2.70 7.65
N PRO A 18 4.42 -2.06 8.82
CA PRO A 18 3.39 -2.47 9.78
C PRO A 18 1.96 -2.02 9.44
N THR A 19 1.79 -1.10 8.49
CA THR A 19 0.46 -0.65 8.02
C THR A 19 -0.13 -1.59 6.98
N ARG A 20 0.74 -2.46 6.43
CA ARG A 20 0.33 -3.66 5.72
C ARG A 20 -0.54 -4.52 6.64
N TRP A 21 -1.69 -4.95 6.12
CA TRP A 21 -2.72 -5.76 6.81
C TRP A 21 -3.64 -5.03 7.79
N GLN A 22 -3.37 -3.76 8.12
CA GLN A 22 -4.30 -2.96 8.93
C GLN A 22 -5.32 -2.24 8.04
N TYR A 23 -4.82 -1.48 7.07
CA TYR A 23 -5.63 -0.71 6.13
C TYR A 23 -5.01 -0.62 4.73
N SER A 24 -3.91 -1.35 4.49
CA SER A 24 -3.23 -1.39 3.19
C SER A 24 -2.78 -2.80 2.80
N LEU A 25 -2.85 -3.10 1.51
CA LEU A 25 -2.48 -4.38 0.93
C LEU A 25 -1.75 -4.17 -0.40
N ALA A 26 -0.53 -4.67 -0.52
CA ALA A 26 0.16 -4.73 -1.81
C ALA A 26 -0.35 -5.92 -2.64
N TYR A 27 -0.89 -5.66 -3.83
CA TYR A 27 -1.33 -6.67 -4.78
C TYR A 27 -0.74 -6.42 -6.16
N LEU A 28 0.16 -7.31 -6.60
CA LEU A 28 0.86 -7.19 -7.87
C LEU A 28 1.52 -5.79 -8.02
N ASP A 29 1.03 -4.97 -8.94
CA ASP A 29 1.58 -3.64 -9.23
C ASP A 29 0.86 -2.51 -8.47
N ASP A 30 -0.22 -2.83 -7.74
CA ASP A 30 -1.10 -1.87 -7.07
C ASP A 30 -1.05 -2.00 -5.54
N VAL A 31 -1.27 -0.88 -4.85
CA VAL A 31 -1.51 -0.86 -3.40
C VAL A 31 -2.98 -0.55 -3.16
N ILE A 32 -3.69 -1.49 -2.53
CA ILE A 32 -5.09 -1.34 -2.15
C ILE A 32 -5.12 -0.75 -0.74
N ILE A 33 -5.79 0.38 -0.58
CA ILE A 33 -6.02 1.04 0.70
C ILE A 33 -7.52 0.98 0.98
N TYR A 34 -7.91 0.47 2.15
CA TYR A 34 -9.32 0.30 2.50
C TYR A 34 -9.62 0.90 3.86
N SER A 35 -10.84 1.41 4.04
CA SER A 35 -11.27 2.10 5.26
C SER A 35 -12.78 2.02 5.40
N THR A 36 -13.28 2.14 6.63
CA THR A 36 -14.71 2.08 6.94
C THR A 36 -15.43 3.40 6.73
N THR A 37 -14.75 4.54 6.85
CA THR A 37 -15.29 5.88 6.57
C THR A 37 -14.36 6.67 5.66
N PHE A 38 -14.93 7.69 4.99
CA PHE A 38 -14.17 8.55 4.08
C PHE A 38 -13.08 9.35 4.81
N ASP A 39 -13.39 9.92 5.98
CA ASP A 39 -12.42 10.67 6.78
C ASP A 39 -11.22 9.81 7.20
N GLN A 40 -11.46 8.55 7.59
CA GLN A 40 -10.38 7.61 7.89
C GLN A 40 -9.58 7.26 6.63
N HIS A 41 -10.24 7.16 5.47
CA HIS A 41 -9.55 6.90 4.22
C HIS A 41 -8.57 8.02 3.85
N LEU A 42 -8.94 9.29 4.07
CA LEU A 42 -8.04 10.43 3.86
C LEU A 42 -6.81 10.36 4.76
N TYR A 43 -6.99 10.00 6.04
CA TYR A 43 -5.87 9.82 6.97
C TYR A 43 -4.94 8.68 6.53
N HIS A 44 -5.49 7.53 6.13
CA HIS A 44 -4.69 6.39 5.66
C HIS A 44 -3.95 6.69 4.35
N LEU A 45 -4.55 7.50 3.46
CA LEU A 45 -3.87 7.98 2.25
C LEU A 45 -2.71 8.89 2.60
N ASP A 46 -2.90 9.83 3.52
CA ASP A 46 -1.84 10.73 3.98
C ASP A 46 -0.67 9.97 4.62
N ASP A 47 -0.95 9.01 5.50
CA ASP A 47 0.09 8.18 6.15
C ASP A 47 0.92 7.37 5.14
N ILE A 48 0.28 6.85 4.08
CA ILE A 48 0.96 6.02 3.08
C ILE A 48 1.72 6.87 2.06
N LEU A 49 1.15 8.00 1.63
CA LEU A 49 1.75 8.85 0.59
C LEU A 49 2.85 9.78 1.12
N ASN A 50 2.85 10.09 2.43
CA ASN A 50 3.87 10.92 3.06
C ASN A 50 5.01 10.12 3.74
N ARG A 51 5.08 8.80 3.52
CA ARG A 51 6.19 7.92 3.93
C ARG A 51 7.28 7.83 2.87
#